data_AF-A0A564XXX3-F1
#
_entry.id   AF-A0A564XXX3-F1
#
_cell.length_a   1.000
_cell.length_b   1.000
_cell.length_c   1.000
_cell.angle_alpha   90.00
_cell.angle_beta   90.00
_cell.angle_gamma   90.00
#
_symmetry.space_group_name_H-M   'P 1'
#
loop_
_entity.id
_entity.type
_entity.pdbx_description
1 polymer ?
#
loop_
_entity_poly.entity_id
_entity_poly.type
_entity_poly.pdbx_seq_one_letter_code
_entity_poly.pdbx_strand_id
1 'polypeptide(L)'
;MTTLFLMWEGDLDNSRLYQFDPTRRVGRIHRPLLMQMKAKENIIKIGRHDSCEHLSYGLESCFVQSLVSPLHATIRRIESGVFELEDHSTNGTYVNYQRVNGKTVLKDGDTVCFGHLDAVFISPGDQVAPYSYDLKYSVTITSKDDAI
;
A
#
# COMPACT_ATOMS: atom_id res chain seq x y z
N MET A 1 -2.26 1.16 23.15
CA MET A 1 -2.53 0.28 21.97
C MET A 1 -2.43 1.15 20.72
N THR A 2 -1.56 0.80 19.77
CA THR A 2 -1.38 1.56 18.54
C THR A 2 -2.38 1.13 17.46
N THR A 3 -2.78 2.02 16.57
CA THR A 3 -3.64 1.72 15.41
C THR A 3 -2.91 2.17 14.15
N LEU A 4 -2.94 1.33 13.12
CA LEU A 4 -2.37 1.64 11.81
C LEU A 4 -3.49 2.02 10.84
N PHE A 5 -3.27 3.10 10.11
CA PHE A 5 -4.09 3.55 9.00
C PHE A 5 -3.20 3.71 7.76
N LEU A 6 -3.69 3.25 6.60
CA LEU A 6 -3.15 3.60 5.29
C LEU A 6 -4.22 4.40 4.57
N MET A 7 -3.95 5.68 4.34
CA MET A 7 -4.88 6.62 3.71
C MET A 7 -4.47 6.85 2.28
N TRP A 8 -5.40 6.70 1.33
CA TRP A 8 -5.10 6.89 -0.08
C TRP A 8 -4.77 8.37 -0.36
N GLU A 9 -3.62 8.64 -0.99
CA GLU A 9 -3.15 10.03 -1.20
C GLU A 9 -3.90 10.76 -2.31
N GLY A 10 -4.44 10.04 -3.29
CA GLY A 10 -5.29 10.63 -4.32
C GLY A 10 -4.59 11.51 -5.34
N ASP A 11 -3.27 11.41 -5.47
CA ASP A 11 -2.47 12.16 -6.44
C ASP A 11 -3.01 12.08 -7.88
N LEU A 12 -3.64 10.97 -8.25
CA LEU A 12 -4.23 10.80 -9.58
C LEU A 12 -5.54 11.56 -9.81
N ASP A 13 -6.33 11.83 -8.76
CA ASP A 13 -7.61 12.55 -8.91
C ASP A 13 -7.38 14.00 -9.40
N ASN A 14 -6.19 14.56 -9.12
CA ASN A 14 -5.82 15.92 -9.50
C ASN A 14 -4.72 15.99 -10.58
N SER A 15 -4.31 14.84 -11.12
CA SER A 15 -3.22 14.80 -12.09
C SER A 15 -3.66 15.30 -13.46
N ARG A 16 -3.04 16.39 -13.93
CA ARG A 16 -3.21 16.89 -15.31
C ARG A 16 -2.52 16.02 -16.36
N LEU A 17 -1.84 14.95 -15.94
CA LEU A 17 -1.12 14.05 -16.84
C LEU A 17 -2.08 13.22 -17.71
N TYR A 18 -3.32 13.02 -17.26
CA TYR A 18 -4.30 12.19 -17.97
C TYR A 18 -5.46 13.03 -18.50
N GLN A 19 -5.85 12.78 -19.75
CA GLN A 19 -7.00 13.45 -20.39
C GLN A 19 -8.34 13.10 -19.73
N PHE A 20 -8.41 11.93 -19.07
CA PHE A 20 -9.57 11.44 -18.33
C PHE A 20 -9.13 10.92 -16.97
N ASP A 21 -9.97 11.09 -15.94
CA ASP A 21 -9.75 10.56 -14.60
C ASP A 21 -9.65 9.02 -14.64
N PRO A 22 -8.43 8.45 -14.44
CA PRO A 22 -8.22 7.01 -14.55
C PRO A 22 -8.93 6.25 -13.43
N THR A 23 -9.23 6.90 -12.30
CA THR A 23 -9.76 6.25 -11.12
C THR A 23 -11.20 5.80 -11.26
N ARG A 24 -11.91 6.28 -12.30
CA ARG A 24 -13.28 5.85 -12.65
C ARG A 24 -13.34 4.41 -13.16
N ARG A 25 -12.22 3.82 -13.56
CA ARG A 25 -12.14 2.45 -14.10
C ARG A 25 -12.32 1.38 -13.03
N VAL A 26 -11.97 1.70 -11.78
CA VAL A 26 -11.94 0.75 -10.67
C VAL A 26 -12.82 1.27 -9.54
N GLY A 27 -13.70 0.41 -9.03
CA GLY A 27 -14.56 0.75 -7.90
C GLY A 27 -13.76 1.00 -6.62
N ARG A 28 -14.25 1.92 -5.76
CA ARG A 28 -13.61 2.23 -4.46
C ARG A 28 -13.42 1.02 -3.54
N ILE A 29 -14.17 -0.06 -3.75
CA ILE A 29 -13.99 -1.32 -3.01
C ILE A 29 -12.63 -1.99 -3.30
N HIS A 30 -12.05 -1.77 -4.49
CA HIS A 30 -10.76 -2.31 -4.92
C HIS A 30 -9.65 -1.25 -4.93
N ARG A 31 -9.99 -0.04 -4.48
CA ARG A 31 -9.07 1.06 -4.22
C ARG A 31 -9.57 1.80 -2.97
N PRO A 32 -9.48 1.16 -1.79
CA PRO A 32 -10.05 1.72 -0.59
C PRO A 32 -9.37 3.05 -0.27
N LEU A 33 -10.14 4.05 0.13
CA LEU A 33 -9.60 5.33 0.57
C LEU A 33 -8.90 5.24 1.94
N LEU A 34 -9.26 4.22 2.72
CA LEU A 34 -8.70 3.93 4.02
C LEU A 34 -8.59 2.42 4.22
N MET A 35 -7.40 1.97 4.59
CA MET A 35 -7.19 0.66 5.20
C MET A 35 -6.83 0.86 6.67
N GLN A 36 -7.32 -0.01 7.54
CA GLN A 36 -7.10 0.09 8.98
C GLN A 36 -6.76 -1.27 9.57
N MET A 37 -5.73 -1.31 10.42
CA MET A 37 -5.51 -2.46 11.31
C MET A 37 -6.18 -2.17 12.63
N LYS A 38 -7.27 -2.86 12.94
CA LYS A 38 -7.97 -2.67 14.22
C LYS A 38 -7.08 -3.14 15.38
N ALA A 39 -7.34 -2.65 16.59
CA ALA A 39 -6.53 -2.97 17.77
C ALA A 39 -6.46 -4.46 18.13
N LYS A 40 -7.46 -5.26 17.70
CA LYS A 40 -7.50 -6.72 17.93
C LYS A 40 -6.88 -7.53 16.79
N GLU A 41 -6.58 -6.87 15.66
CA GLU A 41 -5.99 -7.50 14.49
C GLU A 41 -4.47 -7.35 14.56
N ASN A 42 -3.78 -8.43 14.19
CA ASN A 42 -2.32 -8.47 14.17
C ASN A 42 -1.76 -8.52 12.74
N ILE A 43 -2.62 -8.63 11.73
CA ILE A 43 -2.22 -8.83 10.35
C ILE A 43 -3.23 -8.20 9.40
N ILE A 44 -2.71 -7.50 8.39
CA ILE A 44 -3.43 -7.12 7.18
C ILE A 44 -2.76 -7.85 6.02
N LYS A 45 -3.57 -8.54 5.21
CA LYS A 45 -3.13 -9.11 3.93
C LYS A 45 -3.67 -8.27 2.78
N ILE A 46 -2.77 -7.82 1.92
CA ILE A 46 -3.05 -6.96 0.77
C ILE A 46 -2.67 -7.73 -0.49
N GLY A 47 -3.56 -7.71 -1.48
CA GLY A 47 -3.35 -8.51 -2.68
C GLY A 47 -4.34 -8.17 -3.79
N ARG A 48 -4.27 -8.88 -4.90
CA ARG A 48 -5.14 -8.64 -6.04
C ARG A 48 -6.59 -9.07 -5.73
N HIS A 49 -7.56 -8.23 -6.07
CA HIS A 49 -8.96 -8.42 -5.64
C HIS A 49 -9.62 -9.71 -6.13
N ASP A 50 -9.27 -10.21 -7.31
CA ASP A 50 -9.81 -11.41 -7.93
C ASP A 50 -8.98 -12.67 -7.61
N SER A 51 -8.08 -12.58 -6.63
CA SER A 51 -7.35 -13.74 -6.12
C SER A 51 -8.22 -14.62 -5.22
N CYS A 52 -7.89 -15.90 -5.15
CA CYS A 52 -8.50 -16.84 -4.19
C CYS A 52 -7.89 -16.72 -2.77
N GLU A 53 -7.03 -15.73 -2.53
CA GLU A 53 -6.38 -15.51 -1.24
C GLU A 53 -7.36 -14.95 -0.22
N HIS A 54 -7.19 -15.30 1.05
CA HIS A 54 -7.96 -14.70 2.14
C HIS A 54 -7.38 -13.33 2.49
N LEU A 55 -7.70 -12.32 1.68
CA LEU A 55 -7.20 -10.96 1.80
C LEU A 55 -8.03 -10.13 2.79
N SER A 56 -7.35 -9.25 3.51
CA SER A 56 -8.00 -8.18 4.27
C SER A 56 -8.44 -7.05 3.33
N TYR A 57 -7.60 -6.74 2.33
CA TYR A 57 -7.88 -5.76 1.29
C TYR A 57 -7.47 -6.30 -0.09
N GLY A 58 -8.45 -6.40 -0.99
CA GLY A 58 -8.23 -6.68 -2.39
C GLY A 58 -8.06 -5.38 -3.18
N LEU A 59 -6.98 -5.27 -3.93
CA LEU A 59 -6.64 -4.10 -4.74
C LEU A 59 -6.76 -4.39 -6.23
N GLU A 60 -7.02 -3.34 -7.00
CA GLU A 60 -6.97 -3.33 -8.45
C GLU A 60 -6.35 -2.02 -8.93
N SER A 61 -5.36 -2.12 -9.82
CA SER A 61 -4.82 -0.92 -10.45
C SER A 61 -5.69 -0.50 -11.64
N CYS A 62 -5.90 0.81 -11.77
CA CYS A 62 -6.53 1.49 -12.88
C CYS A 62 -5.70 1.44 -14.17
N PHE A 63 -4.41 1.10 -14.07
CA PHE A 63 -3.49 0.98 -15.20
C PHE A 63 -3.46 -0.46 -15.73
N VAL A 64 -3.03 -1.42 -14.90
CA VAL A 64 -2.90 -2.82 -15.28
C VAL A 64 -3.16 -3.71 -14.07
N GLN A 65 -4.08 -4.67 -14.19
CA GLN A 65 -4.46 -5.56 -13.09
C GLN A 65 -3.27 -6.37 -12.52
N SER A 66 -2.37 -6.84 -13.39
CA SER A 66 -1.20 -7.63 -13.01
C SER A 66 -0.13 -6.85 -12.23
N LEU A 67 -0.30 -5.53 -12.04
CA LEU A 67 0.56 -4.75 -11.15
C LEU A 67 0.51 -5.28 -9.72
N VAL A 68 -0.65 -5.80 -9.31
CA VAL A 68 -0.86 -6.35 -7.98
C VAL A 68 -0.80 -7.89 -8.05
N SER A 69 0.17 -8.49 -7.35
CA SER A 69 0.23 -9.95 -7.16
C SER A 69 -0.95 -10.47 -6.29
N PRO A 70 -1.38 -11.74 -6.45
CA PRO A 70 -2.47 -12.34 -5.67
C PRO A 70 -2.36 -12.11 -4.16
N LEU A 71 -1.19 -12.42 -3.60
CA LEU A 71 -0.75 -11.92 -2.31
C LEU A 71 0.41 -10.95 -2.59
N HIS A 72 0.19 -9.65 -2.35
CA HIS A 72 1.15 -8.61 -2.71
C HIS A 72 2.02 -8.24 -1.54
N ALA A 73 1.39 -7.92 -0.40
CA ALA A 73 2.09 -7.51 0.80
C ALA A 73 1.32 -7.94 2.05
N THR A 74 2.05 -8.13 3.13
CA THR A 74 1.48 -8.37 4.45
C THR A 74 1.99 -7.31 5.41
N ILE A 75 1.11 -6.69 6.19
CA ILE A 75 1.51 -5.83 7.30
C ILE A 75 1.19 -6.55 8.59
N ARG A 76 2.20 -6.78 9.45
CA ARG A 76 2.04 -7.40 10.76
C ARG A 76 2.31 -6.40 11.87
N ARG A 77 1.47 -6.44 12.88
CA ARG A 77 1.77 -5.83 14.18
C ARG A 77 2.70 -6.77 14.93
N ILE A 78 3.90 -6.30 15.23
CA ILE A 78 4.86 -7.03 16.05
C ILE A 78 4.79 -6.58 17.52
N GLU A 79 5.55 -7.23 18.39
CA GLU A 79 5.70 -6.82 19.78
C GLU A 79 6.12 -5.35 19.87
N SER A 80 5.73 -4.65 20.94
CA SER A 80 5.87 -3.18 21.13
C SER A 80 4.95 -2.27 20.31
N GLY A 81 4.03 -2.83 19.50
CA GLY A 81 3.05 -2.02 18.77
C GLY A 81 3.59 -1.37 17.48
N VAL A 82 4.74 -1.85 17.02
CA VAL A 82 5.37 -1.52 15.74
C VAL A 82 4.69 -2.32 14.61
N PHE A 83 4.70 -1.78 13.40
CA PHE A 83 4.16 -2.42 12.20
C PHE A 83 5.28 -2.74 11.21
N GLU A 84 5.37 -4.01 10.81
CA GLU A 84 6.31 -4.50 9.80
C GLU A 84 5.55 -4.83 8.51
N LEU A 85 5.97 -4.26 7.39
CA LEU A 85 5.52 -4.60 6.05
C LEU A 85 6.47 -5.63 5.44
N GLU A 86 5.91 -6.71 4.91
CA GLU A 86 6.61 -7.74 4.12
C GLU A 86 6.07 -7.72 2.68
N ASP A 87 6.99 -7.64 1.70
CA ASP A 87 6.67 -7.68 0.28
C ASP A 87 6.73 -9.12 -0.24
N HIS A 88 5.69 -9.52 -0.98
CA HIS A 88 5.58 -10.82 -1.64
C HIS A 88 5.40 -10.69 -3.15
N SER A 89 5.43 -9.45 -3.66
CA SER A 89 4.96 -9.14 -5.00
C SER A 89 6.03 -9.25 -6.08
N THR A 90 5.57 -9.42 -7.32
CA THR A 90 6.45 -9.39 -8.50
C THR A 90 6.90 -7.97 -8.83
N ASN A 91 6.00 -6.99 -8.73
CA ASN A 91 6.26 -5.61 -9.13
C ASN A 91 6.76 -4.71 -7.98
N GLY A 92 6.96 -5.30 -6.81
CA GLY A 92 7.51 -4.64 -5.64
C GLY A 92 6.50 -3.80 -4.86
N THR A 93 6.72 -3.76 -3.55
CA THR A 93 6.16 -2.72 -2.67
C THR A 93 7.23 -1.67 -2.42
N TYR A 94 6.83 -0.40 -2.35
CA TYR A 94 7.74 0.73 -2.17
C TYR A 94 7.36 1.51 -0.93
N VAL A 95 8.34 1.85 -0.08
CA VAL A 95 8.15 2.73 1.07
C VAL A 95 9.05 3.93 0.90
N ASN A 96 8.49 5.14 0.94
CA ASN A 96 9.18 6.40 0.63
C ASN A 96 9.97 6.33 -0.69
N TYR A 97 9.34 5.72 -1.71
CA TYR A 97 9.91 5.50 -3.05
C TYR A 97 11.19 4.65 -3.07
N GLN A 98 11.45 3.87 -2.03
CA GLN A 98 12.47 2.82 -2.04
C GLN A 98 11.79 1.46 -2.16
N ARG A 99 12.25 0.60 -3.09
CA ARG A 99 11.73 -0.77 -3.22
C ARG A 99 12.07 -1.56 -1.96
N VAL A 100 11.07 -2.16 -1.33
CA VAL A 100 11.26 -2.97 -0.12
C VAL A 100 12.12 -4.20 -0.44
N ASN A 101 13.12 -4.45 0.41
CA ASN A 101 13.95 -5.65 0.34
C ASN A 101 13.48 -6.68 1.37
N GLY A 102 12.45 -7.43 0.99
CA GLY A 102 11.81 -8.43 1.85
C GLY A 102 10.89 -7.81 2.89
N LYS A 103 11.45 -7.11 3.89
CA LYS A 103 10.69 -6.52 5.01
C LYS A 103 11.17 -5.13 5.37
N THR A 104 10.26 -4.30 5.88
CA THR A 104 10.58 -2.99 6.44
C THR A 104 9.63 -2.60 7.56
N VAL A 105 10.10 -1.80 8.50
CA VAL A 105 9.27 -1.22 9.57
C VAL A 105 8.61 0.06 9.05
N LEU A 106 7.29 0.14 9.19
CA LEU A 106 6.53 1.34 8.86
C LEU A 106 6.59 2.36 10.01
N LYS A 107 6.70 3.62 9.64
CA LYS A 107 6.67 4.77 10.52
C LYS A 107 5.49 5.68 10.18
N ASP A 108 5.09 6.47 11.16
CA ASP A 108 4.10 7.51 10.94
C ASP A 108 4.61 8.50 9.88
N GLY A 109 3.76 8.84 8.91
CA GLY A 109 4.08 9.71 7.79
C GLY A 109 4.74 9.02 6.58
N ASP A 110 5.04 7.73 6.62
CA ASP A 110 5.58 7.02 5.46
C ASP A 110 4.59 6.96 4.29
N THR A 111 5.09 7.06 3.06
CA THR A 111 4.30 6.78 1.85
C THR A 111 4.55 5.34 1.39
N VAL A 112 3.50 4.58 1.15
CA VAL A 112 3.55 3.20 0.63
C VAL A 112 2.89 3.12 -0.74
N CYS A 113 3.58 2.51 -1.72
CA CYS A 113 3.03 2.22 -3.04
C CYS A 113 3.05 0.70 -3.31
N PHE A 114 1.93 0.16 -3.81
CA PHE A 114 1.81 -1.26 -4.17
C PHE A 114 1.96 -1.45 -5.69
N GLY A 115 3.15 -1.84 -6.12
CA GLY A 115 3.52 -1.98 -7.53
C GLY A 115 4.16 -0.73 -8.15
N HIS A 116 4.88 -0.97 -9.24
CA HIS A 116 5.48 0.04 -10.10
C HIS A 116 5.48 -0.49 -11.55
N LEU A 117 5.22 0.38 -12.53
CA LEU A 117 5.15 -0.02 -13.95
C LEU A 117 6.51 -0.52 -14.47
N ASP A 118 7.60 0.13 -14.07
CA ASP A 118 8.97 -0.23 -14.45
C ASP A 118 9.67 -1.20 -13.47
N ALA A 119 8.92 -1.96 -12.66
CA ALA A 119 9.47 -2.80 -11.60
C ALA A 119 10.51 -3.83 -12.06
N VAL A 120 10.48 -4.22 -13.35
CA VAL A 120 11.46 -5.14 -13.95
C VAL A 120 12.89 -4.56 -13.97
N PHE A 121 13.03 -3.24 -13.89
CA PHE A 121 14.32 -2.54 -13.93
C PHE A 121 14.78 -2.01 -12.57
N ILE A 122 14.03 -2.28 -11.50
CA ILE A 122 14.29 -1.74 -10.16
C ILE A 122 14.63 -2.88 -9.22
N SER A 123 15.80 -2.90 -8.61
CA SER A 123 16.18 -3.97 -7.66
C SER A 123 15.62 -3.72 -6.26
N PRO A 124 15.42 -4.76 -5.43
CA PRO A 124 15.11 -4.57 -4.02
C PRO A 124 16.14 -3.68 -3.32
N GLY A 125 15.68 -2.64 -2.63
CA GLY A 125 16.52 -1.62 -1.99
C GLY A 125 16.81 -0.39 -2.86
N ASP A 126 16.51 -0.42 -4.17
CA ASP A 126 16.73 0.74 -5.04
C ASP A 126 15.74 1.86 -4.75
N GLN A 127 16.23 3.10 -4.85
CA GLN A 127 15.43 4.31 -4.77
C GLN A 127 14.91 4.68 -6.16
N VAL A 128 13.64 5.05 -6.26
CA VAL A 128 13.05 5.64 -7.46
C VAL A 128 12.61 7.07 -7.20
N ALA A 129 12.45 7.84 -8.28
CA ALA A 129 11.88 9.18 -8.20
C ALA A 129 10.41 9.10 -7.72
N PRO A 130 9.90 10.09 -6.97
CA PRO A 130 8.50 10.17 -6.63
C PRO A 130 7.60 10.12 -7.87
N TYR A 131 6.53 9.33 -7.80
CA TYR A 131 5.60 9.13 -8.91
C TYR A 131 4.15 9.21 -8.43
N SER A 132 3.28 9.74 -9.31
CA SER A 132 1.83 9.70 -9.09
C SER A 132 1.32 8.31 -9.39
N TYR A 133 0.49 7.78 -8.50
CA TYR A 133 0.03 6.40 -8.61
C TYR A 133 -1.33 6.20 -7.95
N ASP A 134 -2.05 5.17 -8.36
CA ASP A 134 -3.41 4.86 -7.90
C ASP A 134 -3.42 4.02 -6.64
N LEU A 135 -2.35 3.27 -6.37
CA LEU A 135 -2.20 2.44 -5.17
C LEU A 135 -1.14 3.00 -4.23
N LYS A 136 -1.20 4.32 -4.01
CA LYS A 136 -0.33 5.11 -3.14
C LYS A 136 -1.06 5.53 -1.87
N TYR A 137 -0.44 5.31 -0.73
CA TYR A 137 -1.05 5.48 0.58
C TYR A 137 -0.08 6.14 1.56
N SER A 138 -0.56 7.11 2.34
CA SER A 138 0.17 7.65 3.48
C SER A 138 -0.15 6.84 4.74
N VAL A 139 0.89 6.53 5.51
CA VAL A 139 0.81 5.80 6.77
C VAL A 139 0.52 6.78 7.89
N THR A 140 -0.45 6.43 8.72
CA THR A 140 -0.68 7.09 10.00
C THR A 140 -0.72 6.06 11.12
N ILE A 141 0.09 6.25 12.15
CA ILE A 141 0.16 5.40 13.33
C ILE A 141 -0.23 6.23 14.54
N THR A 142 -1.36 5.91 15.16
CA THR A 142 -1.82 6.60 16.37
C THR A 142 -1.69 5.70 17.59
N SER A 143 -1.26 6.24 18.72
CA SER A 143 -1.34 5.56 20.01
C SER A 143 -2.59 6.01 20.77
N LYS A 144 -3.11 5.15 21.67
CA LYS A 144 -4.20 5.55 22.58
C LYS A 144 -3.84 6.74 23.46
N ASP A 145 -2.56 7.04 23.64
CA ASP A 145 -2.09 8.11 24.52
C ASP A 145 -2.09 9.48 23.80
N ASP A 146 -2.24 9.49 22.47
CA ASP A 146 -2.29 10.72 21.65
C ASP A 146 -3.71 11.32 21.54
N ALA A 147 -4.73 10.64 22.07
CA ALA A 147 -6.10 11.12 22.14
C ALA A 147 -6.36 11.79 23.49
N ILE A 148 -5.76 12.96 23.71
CA ILE A 148 -6.08 13.88 24.82
C ILE A 148 -7.13 14.88 24.37
#